data_AF-A0A9Q6K6Y0-F1
#
_entry.id   AF-A0A9Q6K6Y0-F1
#
_cell.length_a   1.000
_cell.length_b   1.000
_cell.length_c   1.000
_cell.angle_alpha   90.00
_cell.angle_beta   90.00
_cell.angle_gamma   90.00
#
_symmetry.space_group_name_H-M   'P 1'
#
loop_
_entity.id
_entity.type
_entity.pdbx_description
1 polymer ?
#
loop_
_entity_poly.entity_id
_entity_poly.type
_entity_poly.pdbx_seq_one_letter_code
_entity_poly.pdbx_strand_id
1 'polypeptide(L)'
;MKRFVFLVFFLLSGCSAIISLYPSYTQDIMHGERFWVKKGTKEQVSEDIYTDCYNDGVRADLRQKNLPPDASGWDWYNVALYQGKCLHDLGYVFKEDILSKYCYHYINEVDCRAYRKFKY
;
A
#
# COMPACT_ATOMS: atom_id res chain seq x y z
N MET A 1 -12.39 34.65 -44.15
CA MET A 1 -12.26 34.67 -42.69
C MET A 1 -13.23 33.67 -42.04
N LYS A 2 -12.94 32.36 -42.05
CA LYS A 2 -13.76 31.31 -41.36
C LYS A 2 -12.94 30.06 -40.99
N ARG A 3 -11.64 30.20 -40.69
CA ARG A 3 -10.77 29.05 -40.34
C ARG A 3 -10.08 29.16 -38.99
N PHE A 4 -10.28 30.26 -38.26
CA PHE A 4 -9.59 30.50 -36.98
C PHE A 4 -10.32 29.93 -35.75
N VAL A 5 -11.55 29.42 -35.88
CA VAL A 5 -12.36 29.02 -34.73
C VAL A 5 -12.03 27.60 -34.23
N PHE A 6 -11.45 26.73 -35.06
CA PHE A 6 -11.17 25.33 -34.69
C PHE A 6 -9.91 25.13 -33.83
N LEU A 7 -8.98 26.08 -33.82
CA LEU A 7 -7.72 25.97 -33.05
C LEU A 7 -7.89 26.27 -31.55
N VAL A 8 -8.91 27.03 -31.17
CA VAL A 8 -9.14 27.42 -29.77
C VAL A 8 -9.72 26.26 -28.95
N PHE A 9 -10.52 25.37 -29.57
CA PHE A 9 -11.12 24.22 -28.88
C PHE A 9 -10.12 23.12 -28.50
N PHE A 10 -9.03 22.96 -29.26
CA PHE A 10 -7.97 22.00 -28.92
C PHE A 10 -7.00 22.51 -27.84
N LEU A 11 -6.89 23.83 -27.66
CA LEU A 11 -6.04 24.41 -26.62
C LEU A 11 -6.74 24.46 -25.25
N LEU A 12 -8.07 24.45 -25.20
CA LEU A 12 -8.84 24.47 -23.96
C LEU A 12 -9.14 23.07 -23.37
N SER A 13 -8.98 22.00 -24.15
CA SER A 13 -9.17 20.61 -23.70
C SER A 13 -7.90 19.97 -23.12
N GLY A 14 -6.76 20.68 -23.12
CA GLY A 14 -5.44 20.16 -22.76
C GLY A 14 -5.10 20.08 -21.27
N CYS A 15 -5.90 20.62 -20.35
CA CYS A 15 -5.58 20.62 -18.91
C CYS A 15 -6.53 19.79 -18.02
N SER A 16 -7.61 19.23 -18.56
CA SER A 16 -8.55 18.42 -17.77
C SER A 16 -8.18 16.94 -17.70
N ALA A 17 -7.19 16.53 -18.50
CA ALA A 17 -6.64 15.18 -18.50
C ALA A 17 -5.32 15.13 -17.71
N ILE A 18 -5.31 15.67 -16.49
CA ILE A 18 -4.48 15.05 -15.44
C ILE A 18 -5.23 13.76 -15.06
N ILE A 19 -5.25 12.81 -16.00
CA ILE A 19 -5.38 11.40 -15.65
C ILE A 19 -4.23 11.19 -14.69
N SER A 20 -4.58 10.93 -13.43
CA SER A 20 -3.64 10.70 -12.34
C SER A 20 -2.57 9.70 -12.80
N LEU A 21 -1.45 10.22 -13.32
CA LEU A 21 -0.21 9.51 -13.67
C LEU A 21 0.51 9.00 -12.41
N TYR A 22 -0.20 8.94 -11.28
CA TYR A 22 0.25 8.16 -10.15
C TYR A 22 0.12 6.70 -10.58
N PRO A 23 1.23 5.92 -10.61
CA PRO A 23 1.11 4.49 -10.81
C PRO A 23 0.08 3.99 -9.81
N SER A 24 -0.80 3.08 -10.24
CA SER A 24 -1.77 2.50 -9.33
C SER A 24 -0.97 1.78 -8.24
N TYR A 25 -0.76 2.45 -7.10
CA TYR A 25 -0.38 1.82 -5.83
C TYR A 25 -1.60 1.07 -5.31
N THR A 26 -2.23 0.30 -6.19
CA THR A 26 -3.30 -0.64 -5.90
C THR A 26 -2.76 -1.58 -4.83
N GLN A 27 -3.59 -1.86 -3.82
CA GLN A 27 -3.42 -2.94 -2.87
C GLN A 27 -3.45 -4.29 -3.61
N ASP A 28 -2.47 -4.51 -4.47
CA ASP A 28 -2.09 -5.86 -4.76
C ASP A 28 -1.31 -6.32 -3.54
N ILE A 29 -1.99 -7.06 -2.66
CA ILE A 29 -1.38 -7.68 -1.46
C ILE A 29 -0.13 -8.47 -1.89
N MET A 30 -0.06 -8.90 -3.16
CA MET A 30 1.07 -9.61 -3.75
C MET A 30 2.30 -8.75 -4.05
N HIS A 31 2.21 -7.42 -3.95
CA HIS A 31 3.31 -6.50 -4.30
C HIS A 31 3.62 -5.44 -3.23
N GLY A 32 3.17 -5.64 -1.99
CA GLY A 32 3.44 -4.73 -0.88
C GLY A 32 4.87 -4.80 -0.34
N GLU A 33 5.57 -5.91 -0.57
CA GLU A 33 6.97 -6.17 -0.19
C GLU A 33 7.91 -5.08 -0.71
N ARG A 34 7.64 -4.54 -1.91
CA ARG A 34 8.46 -3.48 -2.51
C ARG A 34 8.51 -2.18 -1.70
N PHE A 35 7.64 -2.00 -0.72
CA PHE A 35 7.62 -0.82 0.14
C PHE A 35 8.38 -1.00 1.46
N TRP A 36 8.92 -2.19 1.69
CA TRP A 36 9.65 -2.55 2.89
C TRP A 36 11.11 -2.85 2.58
N VAL A 37 12.02 -2.35 3.41
CA VAL A 37 13.46 -2.57 3.26
C VAL A 37 14.11 -2.87 4.58
N LYS A 38 15.20 -3.64 4.56
CA LYS A 38 15.99 -3.94 5.74
C LYS A 38 16.77 -2.69 6.17
N LYS A 39 16.67 -2.37 7.46
CA LYS A 39 17.33 -1.20 8.05
C LYS A 39 18.84 -1.29 7.83
N GLY A 40 19.43 -0.22 7.30
CA GLY A 40 20.88 -0.12 7.04
C GLY A 40 21.36 -0.67 5.69
N THR A 41 20.77 -1.77 5.17
CA THR A 41 21.21 -2.37 3.89
C THR A 41 20.35 -1.96 2.70
N LYS A 42 19.12 -1.45 2.94
CA LYS A 42 18.12 -1.15 1.91
C LYS A 42 17.67 -2.36 1.07
N GLU A 43 18.03 -3.56 1.50
CA GLU A 43 17.60 -4.81 0.87
C GLU A 43 16.07 -4.93 0.99
N GLN A 44 15.38 -5.19 -0.12
CA GLN A 44 13.93 -5.34 -0.14
C GLN A 44 13.52 -6.61 0.60
N VAL A 45 12.36 -6.61 1.27
CA VAL A 45 11.79 -7.87 1.76
C VAL A 45 11.36 -8.74 0.59
N SER A 46 11.58 -10.05 0.69
CA SER A 46 11.09 -11.01 -0.29
C SER A 46 9.56 -11.17 -0.18
N GLU A 47 8.92 -11.54 -1.29
CA GLU A 47 7.48 -11.83 -1.33
C GLU A 47 7.06 -12.91 -0.31
N ASP A 48 7.87 -13.97 -0.14
CA ASP A 48 7.60 -15.06 0.80
C ASP A 48 7.47 -14.55 2.25
N ILE A 49 8.50 -13.85 2.75
CA ILE A 49 8.49 -13.23 4.09
C ILE A 49 7.30 -12.26 4.26
N TYR A 50 7.02 -11.45 3.25
CA TYR A 50 5.92 -10.50 3.30
C TYR A 50 4.56 -11.21 3.43
N THR A 51 4.35 -12.26 2.64
CA THR A 51 3.14 -13.07 2.59
C THR A 51 2.97 -13.90 3.85
N ASP A 52 4.05 -14.45 4.39
CA ASP A 52 4.04 -15.20 5.65
C ASP A 52 3.60 -14.31 6.82
N CYS A 53 4.18 -13.10 6.95
CA CYS A 53 3.77 -12.14 7.97
C CYS A 53 2.30 -11.72 7.82
N TYR A 54 1.79 -11.58 6.58
CA TYR A 54 0.38 -11.28 6.32
C TYR A 54 -0.52 -12.44 6.77
N ASN A 55 -0.20 -13.66 6.36
CA ASN A 55 -0.97 -14.86 6.69
C ASN A 55 -0.99 -15.14 8.20
N ASP A 56 0.12 -14.88 8.89
CA ASP A 56 0.17 -14.92 10.36
C ASP A 56 -0.74 -13.87 10.99
N GLY A 57 -0.79 -12.66 10.44
CA GLY A 57 -1.72 -11.62 10.87
C GLY A 57 -3.18 -12.04 10.75
N VAL A 58 -3.57 -12.63 9.60
CA VAL A 58 -4.92 -13.17 9.38
C VAL A 58 -5.23 -14.25 10.42
N ARG A 59 -4.34 -15.23 10.59
CA ARG A 59 -4.52 -16.31 11.59
C ARG A 59 -4.63 -15.77 13.01
N ALA A 60 -3.85 -14.75 13.36
CA ALA A 60 -3.86 -14.14 14.69
C ALA A 60 -5.19 -13.42 14.97
N ASP A 61 -5.68 -12.62 14.02
CA ASP A 61 -6.94 -11.87 14.18
C ASP A 61 -8.16 -12.82 14.24
N LEU A 62 -8.19 -13.85 13.39
CA LEU A 62 -9.24 -14.88 13.43
C LEU A 62 -9.25 -15.62 14.77
N ARG A 63 -8.08 -15.99 15.30
CA ARG A 63 -7.96 -16.62 16.62
C ARG A 63 -8.45 -15.71 17.73
N GLN A 64 -8.08 -14.42 17.70
CA GLN A 64 -8.53 -13.45 18.69
C GLN A 64 -10.07 -13.30 18.71
N LYS A 65 -10.72 -13.49 17.56
CA LYS A 65 -12.17 -13.45 17.39
C LYS A 65 -12.87 -14.80 17.60
N ASN A 66 -12.13 -15.86 17.95
CA ASN A 66 -12.63 -17.24 18.01
C ASN A 66 -13.32 -17.71 16.72
N LEU A 67 -12.81 -17.29 15.57
CA LEU A 67 -13.30 -17.70 14.26
C LEU A 67 -12.47 -18.85 13.67
N PRO A 68 -13.08 -19.69 12.81
CA PRO A 68 -12.36 -20.69 12.03
C PRO A 68 -11.24 -20.08 11.16
N PRO A 69 -10.15 -20.83 10.85
CA PRO A 69 -9.02 -20.33 10.07
C PRO A 69 -9.34 -19.90 8.63
N ASP A 70 -10.46 -20.35 8.08
CA ASP A 70 -10.96 -20.07 6.74
C ASP A 70 -12.08 -19.01 6.72
N ALA A 71 -12.40 -18.42 7.87
CA ALA A 71 -13.42 -17.39 7.96
C ALA A 71 -12.96 -16.05 7.34
N SER A 72 -13.91 -15.34 6.74
CA SER A 72 -13.70 -14.00 6.13
C SER A 72 -13.84 -12.84 7.12
N GLY A 73 -14.00 -13.12 8.42
CA GLY A 73 -14.30 -12.13 9.46
C GLY A 73 -13.09 -11.39 10.04
N TRP A 74 -11.94 -11.44 9.38
CA TRP A 74 -10.72 -10.78 9.85
C TRP A 74 -10.75 -9.26 9.58
N ASP A 75 -10.04 -8.50 10.42
CA ASP A 75 -9.99 -7.04 10.34
C ASP A 75 -8.71 -6.58 9.63
N TRP A 76 -8.87 -5.85 8.53
CA TRP A 76 -7.77 -5.36 7.71
C TRP A 76 -6.76 -4.52 8.49
N TYR A 77 -7.21 -3.68 9.43
CA TYR A 77 -6.30 -2.84 10.22
C TYR A 77 -5.46 -3.69 11.17
N ASN A 78 -6.08 -4.66 11.85
CA ASN A 78 -5.36 -5.56 12.75
C ASN A 78 -4.35 -6.44 12.00
N VAL A 79 -4.75 -6.97 10.83
CA VAL A 79 -3.85 -7.75 9.98
C VAL A 79 -2.66 -6.91 9.53
N ALA A 80 -2.90 -5.69 9.01
CA ALA A 80 -1.82 -4.79 8.61
C ALA A 80 -0.93 -4.38 9.80
N LEU A 81 -1.51 -4.15 10.98
CA LEU A 81 -0.74 -3.83 12.18
C LEU A 81 0.16 -5.00 12.61
N TYR A 82 -0.36 -6.23 12.57
CA TYR A 82 0.39 -7.43 12.88
C TYR A 82 1.50 -7.64 11.85
N GLN A 83 1.17 -7.57 10.56
CA GLN A 83 2.13 -7.74 9.48
C GLN A 83 3.28 -6.73 9.59
N GLY A 84 2.94 -5.44 9.81
CA GLY A 84 3.95 -4.40 9.97
C GLY A 84 4.86 -4.64 11.19
N LYS A 85 4.30 -5.15 12.29
CA LYS A 85 5.09 -5.55 13.46
C LYS A 85 6.01 -6.74 13.15
N CYS A 86 5.50 -7.78 12.50
CA CYS A 86 6.26 -8.97 12.10
C CYS A 86 7.48 -8.58 11.23
N LEU A 87 7.26 -7.74 10.21
CA LEU A 87 8.32 -7.21 9.36
C LEU A 87 9.33 -6.37 10.15
N HIS A 88 8.84 -5.50 11.04
CA HIS A 88 9.69 -4.67 11.89
C HIS A 88 10.57 -5.48 12.84
N ASP A 89 10.03 -6.54 13.44
CA ASP A 89 10.79 -7.44 14.31
C ASP A 89 11.89 -8.20 13.54
N LEU A 90 11.70 -8.44 12.24
CA LEU A 90 12.70 -8.99 11.32
C LEU A 90 13.72 -7.95 10.82
N GLY A 91 13.60 -6.69 11.25
CA GLY A 91 14.50 -5.59 10.90
C GLY A 91 14.13 -4.87 9.59
N TYR A 92 12.94 -5.12 9.04
CA TYR A 92 12.40 -4.37 7.91
C TYR A 92 11.66 -3.11 8.37
N VAL A 93 11.66 -2.10 7.53
CA VAL A 93 11.04 -0.80 7.80
C VAL A 93 10.33 -0.32 6.55
N PHE A 94 9.23 0.40 6.75
CA PHE A 94 8.49 0.99 5.62
C PHE A 94 9.27 2.19 5.07
N LYS A 95 9.44 2.25 3.74
CA LYS A 95 10.14 3.33 3.03
C LYS A 95 9.45 4.69 3.26
N GLU A 96 10.09 5.59 4.01
CA GLU A 96 9.50 6.89 4.36
C GLU A 96 9.27 7.80 3.15
N ASP A 97 10.16 7.76 2.15
CA ASP A 97 10.08 8.55 0.92
C ASP A 97 8.86 8.22 0.06
N ILE A 98 8.30 7.02 0.22
CA ILE A 98 7.09 6.59 -0.50
C ILE A 98 5.82 6.69 0.35
N LEU A 99 5.93 6.80 1.68
CA LEU A 99 4.80 6.76 2.61
C LEU A 99 3.74 7.82 2.30
N SER A 100 4.13 9.06 2.01
CA SER A 100 3.18 10.11 1.65
C SER A 100 2.40 9.78 0.37
N LYS A 101 3.05 9.16 -0.61
CA LYS A 101 2.41 8.74 -1.87
C LYS A 101 1.50 7.55 -1.62
N TYR A 102 1.97 6.55 -0.88
CA TYR A 102 1.20 5.37 -0.48
C TYR A 102 -0.10 5.77 0.22
N CYS A 103 -0.01 6.64 1.23
CA CYS A 103 -1.13 7.13 2.02
C CYS A 103 -2.08 8.09 1.29
N TYR A 104 -1.66 8.65 0.15
CA TYR A 104 -2.53 9.52 -0.66
C TYR A 104 -3.63 8.73 -1.39
N HIS A 105 -3.39 7.44 -1.63
CA HIS A 105 -4.38 6.57 -2.26
C HIS A 105 -5.35 6.03 -1.21
N TYR A 106 -6.64 6.37 -1.34
CA TYR A 106 -7.70 5.95 -0.41
C TYR A 106 -7.74 4.44 -0.17
N ILE A 107 -7.44 3.64 -1.21
CA ILE A 107 -7.37 2.18 -1.10
C ILE A 107 -6.35 1.72 -0.03
N ASN A 108 -5.30 2.49 0.23
CA ASN A 108 -4.28 2.19 1.22
C ASN A 108 -4.54 2.82 2.59
N GLU A 109 -5.67 3.49 2.83
CA GLU A 109 -5.88 4.27 4.05
C GLU A 109 -5.70 3.41 5.32
N VAL A 110 -6.24 2.20 5.31
CA VAL A 110 -6.16 1.26 6.44
C VAL A 110 -4.72 0.85 6.71
N ASP A 111 -4.03 0.36 5.70
CA ASP A 111 -2.63 -0.09 5.78
C ASP A 111 -1.71 1.07 6.13
N CYS A 112 -1.91 2.24 5.55
CA CYS A 112 -1.18 3.46 5.86
C CYS A 112 -1.26 3.79 7.35
N ARG A 113 -2.45 3.72 7.97
CA ARG A 113 -2.62 3.97 9.41
C ARG A 113 -1.85 2.97 10.26
N ALA A 114 -1.74 1.71 9.82
CA ALA A 114 -0.95 0.69 10.50
C ALA A 114 0.56 0.91 10.30
N TYR A 115 1.01 1.04 9.05
CA TYR A 115 2.42 1.08 8.66
C TYR A 115 3.16 2.36 9.04
N ARG A 116 2.44 3.47 9.27
CA ARG A 116 3.02 4.70 9.85
C ARG A 116 3.80 4.46 11.15
N LYS A 117 3.47 3.40 11.89
CA LYS A 117 4.14 3.02 13.15
C LYS A 117 5.51 2.36 12.94
N PHE A 118 5.84 1.93 11.72
CA PHE A 118 7.02 1.11 11.40
C PHE A 118 7.89 1.72 10.29
N LYS A 119 7.81 3.04 10.09
CA LYS A 119 8.63 3.77 9.13
C LYS A 119 10.04 4.03 9.65
N TYR A 120 11.00 4.15 8.73
CA TYR A 120 12.40 4.51 9.02
C TYR A 120 12.73 5.93 8.60
#